data_AF-A0A3R9EEG3-F1
#
_entry.id   AF-A0A3R9EEG3-F1
#
_cell.length_a   1.000
_cell.length_b   1.000
_cell.length_c   1.000
_cell.angle_alpha   90.00
_cell.angle_beta   90.00
_cell.angle_gamma   90.00
#
_symmetry.space_group_name_H-M   'P 1'
#
loop_
_entity.id
_entity.type
_entity.pdbx_description
1 polymer ?
#
loop_
_entity_poly.entity_id
_entity_poly.type
_entity_poly.pdbx_seq_one_letter_code
_entity_poly.pdbx_strand_id
1 'polypeptide(L)'
;MKPEQFIREYGVEKAREVVEGIPSKYMECYYSTLCYCTKAKKYSDRFNPRIELVNMADLKRLVESIDLVESWGGIEDLKLYDLSHCKDKPESAGYKLLKAIADYESIYGGGDE
;
A
#
# COMPACT_ATOMS: atom_id res chain seq x y z
N MET A 1 -2.11 3.27 13.13
CA MET A 1 -0.77 3.34 12.50
C MET A 1 -0.90 3.72 11.04
N LYS A 2 0.17 4.26 10.47
CA LYS A 2 0.26 4.45 9.01
C LYS A 2 0.49 3.10 8.30
N PRO A 3 -0.03 2.90 7.08
CA PRO A 3 0.14 1.65 6.34
C PRO A 3 1.61 1.39 5.93
N GLU A 4 2.40 2.43 5.67
CA GLU A 4 3.85 2.31 5.43
C GLU A 4 4.55 1.74 6.67
N GLN A 5 4.18 2.24 7.86
CA GLN A 5 4.69 1.73 9.13
C GLN A 5 4.31 0.25 9.33
N PHE A 6 3.08 -0.15 8.97
CA PHE A 6 2.68 -1.56 9.04
C PHE A 6 3.60 -2.44 8.18
N ILE A 7 3.87 -2.05 6.94
CA ILE A 7 4.72 -2.83 6.03
C ILE A 7 6.16 -2.88 6.55
N ARG A 8 6.69 -1.77 7.09
CA ARG A 8 8.03 -1.73 7.71
C ARG A 8 8.15 -2.65 8.92
N GLU A 9 7.13 -2.71 9.78
CA GLU A 9 7.17 -3.49 11.02
C GLU A 9 6.86 -4.99 10.81
N TYR A 10 5.94 -5.33 9.91
CA TYR A 10 5.43 -6.69 9.75
C TYR A 10 5.83 -7.36 8.42
N GLY A 11 6.38 -6.60 7.47
CA GLY A 11 6.75 -7.08 6.14
C GLY A 11 5.63 -7.07 5.12
N VAL A 12 6.02 -7.06 3.84
CA VAL A 12 5.07 -7.06 2.70
C VAL A 12 4.24 -8.33 2.62
N GLU A 13 4.82 -9.49 2.94
CA GLU A 13 4.09 -10.76 2.94
C GLU A 13 2.93 -10.75 3.94
N LYS A 14 3.15 -10.18 5.13
CA LYS A 14 2.09 -10.03 6.12
C LYS A 14 1.03 -9.04 5.68
N ALA A 15 1.42 -7.95 5.03
CA ALA A 15 0.48 -7.00 4.47
C ALA A 15 -0.42 -7.66 3.40
N ARG A 16 0.18 -8.49 2.53
CA ARG A 16 -0.56 -9.26 1.51
C ARG A 16 -1.56 -10.22 2.16
N GLU A 17 -1.13 -11.00 3.15
CA GLU A 17 -2.00 -11.91 3.92
C GLU A 17 -3.22 -11.17 4.53
N VAL A 18 -2.99 -10.00 5.13
CA VAL A 18 -4.05 -9.21 5.77
C VAL A 18 -4.99 -8.58 4.75
N VAL A 19 -4.51 -8.21 3.56
CA VAL A 19 -5.33 -7.69 2.46
C VAL A 19 -6.17 -8.80 1.83
N GLU A 20 -5.60 -9.98 1.59
CA GLU A 20 -6.30 -11.13 1.02
C GLU A 20 -7.29 -11.76 2.00
N GLY A 21 -7.02 -11.67 3.31
CA GLY A 21 -7.88 -12.18 4.37
C GLY A 21 -9.15 -11.36 4.64
N ILE A 22 -9.40 -10.27 3.90
CA ILE A 22 -10.56 -9.40 4.12
C ILE A 22 -11.86 -10.20 3.87
N PRO A 23 -12.76 -10.29 4.86
CA PRO A 23 -14.03 -10.96 4.68
C PRO A 23 -14.88 -10.27 3.59
N SER A 24 -15.47 -11.05 2.67
CA SER A 24 -16.21 -10.53 1.51
C SER A 24 -17.29 -9.51 1.86
N LYS A 25 -17.94 -9.66 3.03
CA LYS A 25 -18.94 -8.71 3.55
C LYS A 25 -18.46 -7.27 3.68
N TYR A 26 -17.14 -7.05 3.76
CA TYR A 26 -16.55 -5.70 3.87
C TYR A 26 -16.11 -5.12 2.52
N MET A 27 -15.99 -5.94 1.47
CA MET A 27 -15.47 -5.49 0.17
C MET A 27 -16.41 -4.50 -0.53
N GLU A 28 -17.72 -4.62 -0.35
CA GLU A 28 -18.70 -3.82 -1.08
C GLU A 28 -19.12 -2.54 -0.34
N CYS A 29 -19.23 -2.56 1.00
CA CYS A 29 -19.90 -1.48 1.75
C CYS A 29 -18.98 -0.66 2.66
N TYR A 30 -17.79 -1.15 2.99
CA TYR A 30 -16.96 -0.56 4.05
C TYR A 30 -15.49 -0.48 3.71
N TYR A 31 -15.09 -0.82 2.48
CA TYR A 31 -13.69 -1.02 2.16
C TYR A 31 -12.81 0.21 2.47
N SER A 32 -13.30 1.41 2.17
CA SER A 32 -12.62 2.69 2.44
C SER A 32 -12.48 3.02 3.93
N THR A 33 -13.39 2.54 4.77
CA THR A 33 -13.39 2.79 6.23
C THR A 33 -12.91 1.59 7.05
N LEU A 34 -12.67 0.45 6.40
CA LEU A 34 -12.26 -0.79 7.03
C LEU A 34 -10.84 -0.65 7.59
N CYS A 35 -10.67 -1.09 8.83
CA CYS A 35 -9.36 -1.18 9.46
C CYS A 35 -9.05 -2.59 9.92
N TYR A 36 -7.76 -2.93 9.95
CA TYR A 36 -7.26 -4.13 10.62
C TYR A 36 -6.57 -3.75 11.94
N CYS A 37 -6.91 -4.46 13.01
CA CYS A 37 -6.27 -4.31 14.31
C CYS A 37 -5.15 -5.34 14.46
N THR A 38 -3.90 -4.87 14.54
CA THR A 38 -2.72 -5.74 14.72
C THR A 38 -2.79 -6.53 16.03
N LYS A 39 -3.19 -5.88 17.12
CA LYS A 39 -3.30 -6.51 18.45
C LYS A 39 -4.38 -7.58 18.51
N ALA A 40 -5.58 -7.25 18.02
CA ALA A 40 -6.74 -8.15 18.08
C ALA A 40 -6.75 -9.17 16.93
N LYS A 41 -5.92 -8.96 15.90
CA LYS A 41 -5.89 -9.73 14.64
C LYS A 41 -7.28 -9.82 14.00
N LYS A 42 -8.00 -8.70 13.97
CA LYS A 42 -9.40 -8.62 13.54
C LYS A 42 -9.65 -7.37 12.69
N TYR A 43 -10.60 -7.49 11.77
CA TYR A 43 -11.14 -6.37 11.00
C TYR A 43 -12.20 -5.61 11.81
N SER A 44 -12.25 -4.30 11.61
CA SER A 44 -13.21 -3.40 12.23
C SER A 44 -13.70 -2.38 11.20
N ASP A 45 -15.02 -2.32 11.01
CA ASP A 45 -15.69 -1.24 10.25
C ASP A 45 -15.79 0.06 11.07
N ARG A 46 -15.63 -0.03 12.39
CA ARG A 46 -15.61 1.14 13.27
C ARG A 46 -14.22 1.75 13.27
N PHE A 47 -14.08 2.87 12.57
CA PHE A 47 -12.89 3.71 12.67
C PHE A 47 -12.88 4.37 14.05
N ASN A 48 -12.15 3.77 14.99
CA ASN A 48 -11.79 4.41 16.25
C ASN A 48 -10.27 4.62 16.22
N PRO A 49 -9.75 5.83 15.94
CA PRO A 49 -8.34 6.04 15.67
C PRO A 49 -7.50 5.52 16.84
N ARG A 50 -6.78 4.43 16.59
CA ARG A 50 -5.88 3.76 17.53
C ARG A 50 -4.55 3.51 16.84
N ILE A 51 -3.48 3.54 17.62
CA ILE A 51 -2.15 3.22 17.11
C ILE A 51 -2.11 1.83 16.45
N GLU A 52 -2.93 0.89 16.92
CA GLU A 52 -3.00 -0.51 16.47
C GLU A 52 -3.88 -0.75 15.22
N LEU A 53 -4.56 0.27 14.69
CA LEU A 53 -5.41 0.14 13.50
C LEU A 53 -4.70 0.63 12.24
N VAL A 54 -4.74 -0.16 11.18
CA VAL A 54 -4.29 0.22 9.84
C VAL A 54 -5.48 0.26 8.89
N ASN A 55 -5.57 1.29 8.03
CA ASN A 55 -6.61 1.39 7.01
C ASN A 55 -6.36 0.35 5.91
N MET A 56 -7.38 -0.43 5.56
CA MET A 56 -7.25 -1.52 4.60
C MET A 56 -7.18 -1.05 3.14
N ALA A 57 -7.85 0.05 2.80
CA ALA A 57 -7.78 0.60 1.45
C ALA A 57 -6.40 1.16 1.13
N ASP A 58 -5.81 1.90 2.07
CA ASP A 58 -4.44 2.39 1.90
C ASP A 58 -3.42 1.24 1.94
N LEU A 59 -3.58 0.26 2.85
CA LEU A 59 -2.68 -0.89 2.92
C LEU A 59 -2.69 -1.69 1.61
N LYS A 60 -3.88 -1.97 1.05
CA LYS A 60 -3.98 -2.64 -0.25
C LYS A 60 -3.32 -1.84 -1.36
N ARG A 61 -3.54 -0.52 -1.42
CA ARG A 61 -2.89 0.34 -2.42
C ARG A 61 -1.37 0.18 -2.37
N LEU A 62 -0.77 0.20 -1.18
CA LEU A 62 0.67 0.03 -1.03
C LEU A 62 1.14 -1.36 -1.47
N VAL A 63 0.40 -2.42 -1.12
CA VAL A 63 0.72 -3.79 -1.58
C VAL A 63 0.65 -3.88 -3.10
N GLU A 64 -0.39 -3.33 -3.73
CA GLU A 64 -0.52 -3.29 -5.21
C GLU A 64 0.58 -2.46 -5.86
N SER A 65 1.01 -1.34 -5.25
CA SER A 65 2.14 -0.53 -5.70
C SER A 65 3.46 -1.32 -5.63
N ILE A 66 3.72 -2.07 -4.55
CA ILE A 66 4.91 -2.92 -4.45
C ILE A 66 4.87 -4.03 -5.50
N ASP A 67 3.75 -4.75 -5.61
CA ASP A 67 3.59 -5.82 -6.62
C ASP A 67 3.80 -5.29 -8.05
N LEU A 68 3.35 -4.06 -8.32
CA LEU A 68 3.60 -3.41 -9.60
C LEU A 68 5.08 -3.12 -9.80
N VAL A 69 5.78 -2.55 -8.80
CA VAL A 69 7.23 -2.29 -8.89
C VAL A 69 8.01 -3.59 -9.15
N GLU A 70 7.73 -4.64 -8.40
CA GLU A 70 8.36 -5.96 -8.55
C GLU A 70 8.09 -6.58 -9.93
N SER A 71 6.87 -6.44 -10.45
CA SER A 71 6.50 -6.96 -11.79
C SER A 71 7.26 -6.29 -12.94
N TRP A 72 7.83 -5.10 -12.71
CA TRP A 72 8.65 -4.35 -13.67
C TRP A 72 10.16 -4.57 -13.48
N GLY A 73 10.56 -5.55 -12.66
CA GLY A 73 11.97 -5.87 -12.40
C GLY A 73 12.53 -5.23 -11.13
N GLY A 74 11.71 -4.43 -10.42
CA GLY A 74 12.10 -3.75 -9.19
C GLY A 74 12.30 -2.25 -9.36
N ILE A 75 12.64 -1.60 -8.25
CA ILE A 75 12.73 -0.12 -8.19
C ILE A 75 13.91 0.44 -9.00
N GLU A 76 15.01 -0.32 -9.12
CA GLU A 76 16.20 0.10 -9.86
C GLU A 76 15.94 0.15 -11.36
N ASP A 77 15.30 -0.88 -11.92
CA ASP A 77 14.88 -0.91 -13.32
C ASP A 77 13.89 0.22 -13.65
N LEU A 78 12.91 0.46 -12.78
CA LEU A 78 11.94 1.54 -12.99
C LEU A 78 12.56 2.94 -13.04
N LYS A 79 13.68 3.17 -12.33
CA LYS A 79 14.41 4.45 -12.36
C LYS A 79 15.13 4.70 -13.69
N LEU A 80 15.30 3.68 -14.54
CA LEU A 80 15.89 3.83 -15.88
C LEU A 80 14.91 4.41 -16.90
N TYR A 81 13.60 4.36 -16.63
CA TYR A 81 12.57 4.87 -17.53
C TYR A 81 12.37 6.38 -17.34
N ASP A 82 12.39 7.15 -18.43
CA ASP A 82 11.90 8.53 -18.40
C ASP A 82 10.37 8.54 -18.34
N LEU A 83 9.83 8.70 -17.13
CA LEU A 83 8.39 8.82 -16.88
C LEU A 83 7.93 10.28 -16.75
N SER A 84 8.81 11.25 -16.99
CA SER A 84 8.56 12.68 -16.79
C SER A 84 7.33 13.17 -17.56
N HIS A 85 7.13 12.66 -18.77
CA HIS A 85 6.01 13.00 -19.65
C HIS A 85 4.65 12.40 -19.22
N CYS A 86 4.64 11.55 -18.19
CA CYS A 86 3.44 10.92 -17.64
C CYS A 86 2.91 11.62 -16.37
N LYS A 87 3.65 12.56 -15.79
CA LYS A 87 3.33 13.18 -14.48
C LYS A 87 1.93 13.81 -14.41
N ASP A 88 1.43 14.37 -15.50
CA ASP A 88 0.13 15.04 -15.57
C ASP A 88 -0.96 14.21 -16.27
N LYS A 89 -0.73 12.89 -16.43
CA LYS A 89 -1.62 11.99 -17.18
C LYS A 89 -2.13 10.84 -16.29
N PRO A 90 -3.11 11.08 -15.41
CA PRO A 90 -3.53 10.10 -14.39
C PRO A 90 -4.03 8.77 -14.97
N GLU A 91 -4.53 8.78 -16.20
CA GLU A 91 -4.96 7.58 -16.92
C GLU A 91 -3.81 6.73 -17.48
N SER A 92 -2.60 7.30 -17.58
CA SER A 92 -1.46 6.62 -18.21
C SER A 92 -0.84 5.54 -17.32
N ALA A 93 -0.31 4.49 -17.94
CA ALA A 93 0.45 3.46 -17.22
C ALA A 93 1.68 4.05 -16.51
N GLY A 94 2.37 5.00 -17.14
CA GLY A 94 3.52 5.68 -16.55
C GLY A 94 3.16 6.50 -15.30
N TYR A 95 1.97 7.10 -15.24
CA TYR A 95 1.53 7.78 -14.01
C TYR A 95 1.29 6.79 -12.86
N LYS A 96 0.71 5.62 -13.16
CA LYS A 96 0.55 4.56 -12.16
C LYS A 96 1.89 4.06 -11.64
N LEU A 97 2.88 3.91 -12.54
CA LEU A 97 4.26 3.57 -12.15
C LEU A 97 4.90 4.66 -11.28
N LEU A 98 4.78 5.93 -11.64
CA LEU A 98 5.26 7.04 -10.81
C LEU A 98 4.67 7.01 -9.39
N LYS A 99 3.38 6.73 -9.28
CA LYS A 99 2.72 6.58 -7.98
C LYS A 99 3.24 5.38 -7.20
N ALA A 100 3.43 4.25 -7.88
CA ALA A 100 3.95 3.03 -7.26
C ALA A 100 5.39 3.20 -6.77
N ILE A 101 6.24 3.89 -7.54
CA ILE A 101 7.60 4.30 -7.15
C ILE A 101 7.54 5.16 -5.89
N ALA A 102 6.69 6.18 -5.86
CA ALA A 102 6.56 7.07 -4.70
C ALA A 102 6.04 6.32 -3.45
N ASP A 103 5.08 5.43 -3.60
CA ASP A 103 4.60 4.56 -2.52
C ASP A 103 5.73 3.63 -2.02
N TYR A 104 6.50 3.02 -2.92
CA TYR A 104 7.65 2.15 -2.58
C TYR A 104 8.75 2.93 -1.82
N GLU A 105 9.12 4.11 -2.31
CA GLU A 105 10.11 4.99 -1.66
C GLU A 105 9.60 5.51 -0.31
N SER A 106 8.30 5.78 -0.17
CA SER A 106 7.70 6.12 1.12
C SER A 106 7.83 4.97 2.14
N ILE A 107 7.91 3.71 1.70
CA ILE A 107 8.08 2.56 2.59
C ILE A 107 9.55 2.29 2.88
N TYR A 108 10.41 2.26 1.86
CA TYR A 108 11.79 1.77 1.97
C TYR A 108 12.87 2.86 1.85
N GLY A 109 12.56 4.02 1.29
CA GLY A 109 13.51 5.10 1.00
C GLY A 109 13.76 6.07 2.17
N GLY A 110 13.11 5.87 3.33
CA GLY A 110 13.26 6.75 4.51
C GLY A 110 14.52 6.50 5.35
N GLY A 111 15.64 6.15 4.71
CA GLY A 111 16.90 5.77 5.34
C GLY A 111 18.07 6.69 5.00
N ASP A 112 17.83 8.00 4.91
CA ASP A 112 18.89 9.01 4.85
C ASP A 112 18.39 10.29 5.55
N GLU A 113 18.61 10.34 6.87
CA GLU A 113 19.16 11.53 7.57
C GLU A 113 20.07 11.05 8.71
#